data_AF-A0A943TN90-F1
#
_entry.id   AF-A0A943TN90-F1
#
_cell.length_a   1.000
_cell.length_b   1.000
_cell.length_c   1.000
_cell.angle_alpha   90.00
_cell.angle_beta   90.00
_cell.angle_gamma   90.00
#
_symmetry.space_group_name_H-M   'P 1'
#
loop_
_entity.id
_entity.type
_entity.pdbx_description
1 polymer ?
#
loop_
_entity_poly.entity_id
_entity_poly.type
_entity_poly.pdbx_seq_one_letter_code
_entity_poly.pdbx_strand_id
1 'polypeptide(L)'
;MKEREEKNSGRKKKVRKKSRTTEFSITIVLCCLVAVLTVKGISLQQKVNANASRLSSLDSQIEEEKQRTDDITALKEYMQTDEYIEKTAREKLGMVKDNEILFKESQSK
;
A
#
# COMPACT_ATOMS: atom_id res chain seq x y z
N MET A 1 23.27 -78.72 55.56
CA MET A 1 23.39 -77.26 55.77
C MET A 1 24.47 -76.70 54.86
N LYS A 2 24.08 -75.96 53.82
CA LYS A 2 24.67 -74.65 53.46
C LYS A 2 23.91 -74.10 52.27
N GLU A 3 23.42 -72.89 52.48
CA GLU A 3 22.37 -72.22 51.72
C GLU A 3 22.81 -71.82 50.31
N ARG A 4 21.87 -71.89 49.36
CA ARG A 4 21.99 -71.25 48.06
C ARG A 4 21.84 -69.74 48.25
N GLU A 5 22.93 -68.99 48.10
CA GLU A 5 22.83 -67.54 47.93
C GLU A 5 22.48 -67.20 46.48
N GLU A 6 21.22 -66.82 46.25
CA GLU A 6 20.77 -66.14 45.04
C GLU A 6 21.41 -64.74 44.96
N LYS A 7 22.41 -64.58 44.08
CA LYS A 7 22.91 -63.25 43.70
C LYS A 7 21.95 -62.61 42.71
N ASN A 8 20.88 -62.00 43.22
CA ASN A 8 20.04 -61.07 42.48
C ASN A 8 20.85 -59.81 42.11
N SER A 9 21.45 -59.80 40.92
CA SER A 9 22.17 -58.62 40.41
C SER A 9 21.17 -57.60 39.85
N GLY A 10 20.71 -56.71 40.73
CA GLY A 10 19.86 -55.58 40.36
C GLY A 10 20.50 -54.75 39.24
N ARG A 11 19.84 -54.72 38.08
CA ARG A 11 20.21 -53.90 36.92
C ARG A 11 20.09 -52.41 37.27
N LYS A 12 21.16 -51.82 37.78
CA LYS A 12 21.23 -50.37 38.04
C LYS A 12 21.08 -49.62 36.71
N LYS A 13 19.90 -49.05 36.46
CA LYS A 13 19.67 -48.10 35.38
C LYS A 13 20.55 -46.88 35.64
N LYS A 14 21.65 -46.74 34.88
CA LYS A 14 22.47 -45.53 34.89
C LYS A 14 21.63 -44.39 34.33
N VAL A 15 21.07 -43.56 35.21
CA VAL A 15 20.49 -42.27 34.83
C VAL A 15 21.64 -41.46 34.24
N ARG A 16 21.63 -41.25 32.92
CA ARG A 16 22.62 -40.44 32.23
C ARG A 16 22.54 -39.04 32.81
N LYS A 17 23.59 -38.60 33.54
CA LYS A 17 23.72 -37.21 33.96
C LYS A 17 23.76 -36.35 32.69
N LYS A 18 22.80 -35.44 32.56
CA LYS A 18 22.72 -34.48 31.46
C LYS A 18 24.02 -33.68 31.45
N SER A 19 24.77 -33.73 30.34
CA SER A 19 26.00 -32.96 30.23
C SER A 19 25.63 -31.51 29.93
N ARG A 20 26.26 -30.57 30.63
CA ARG A 20 26.14 -29.12 30.38
C ARG A 20 26.38 -28.77 28.91
N THR A 21 27.20 -29.53 28.20
CA THR A 21 27.46 -29.38 26.76
C THR A 21 26.21 -29.55 25.89
N THR A 22 25.31 -30.48 26.25
CA THR A 22 24.03 -30.67 25.53
C THR A 22 23.06 -29.53 25.83
N GLU A 23 23.14 -28.92 27.02
CA GLU A 23 22.36 -27.73 27.35
C GLU A 23 22.82 -26.52 26.53
N PHE A 24 24.14 -26.28 26.45
CA PHE A 24 24.69 -25.21 25.62
C PHE A 24 24.35 -25.37 24.13
N SER A 25 24.39 -26.59 23.58
CA SER A 25 24.06 -26.81 22.18
C SER A 25 22.59 -26.50 21.86
N ILE A 26 21.68 -26.83 22.78
CA ILE A 26 20.24 -26.52 22.62
C ILE A 26 20.02 -25.00 22.65
N THR A 27 20.66 -24.30 23.59
CA THR A 27 20.56 -22.83 23.70
C THR A 27 21.09 -22.13 22.45
N ILE A 28 22.21 -22.60 21.88
CA ILE A 28 22.76 -22.05 20.64
C ILE A 28 21.77 -22.21 19.48
N VAL A 29 21.17 -23.39 19.31
CA VAL A 29 20.19 -23.64 18.26
C VAL A 29 18.96 -22.72 18.43
N LEU A 30 18.47 -22.55 19.66
CA LEU A 30 17.36 -21.62 19.94
C LEU A 30 17.73 -20.17 19.60
N CYS A 31 18.92 -19.70 19.98
CA CYS A 31 19.40 -18.36 19.62
C CYS A 31 19.50 -18.18 18.10
N CYS A 32 20.03 -19.17 17.37
CA CYS A 32 20.10 -19.11 15.91
C CYS A 32 18.71 -19.04 15.28
N LEU A 33 17.74 -19.82 15.77
CA LEU A 33 16.35 -19.76 15.28
C LEU A 33 15.73 -18.39 15.51
N VAL A 34 15.88 -17.83 16.72
CA VAL A 34 15.39 -16.48 17.03
C VAL A 34 16.04 -15.44 16.11
N ALA A 35 17.36 -15.48 15.92
CA ALA A 35 18.06 -14.55 15.05
C ALA A 35 17.55 -14.58 13.59
N VAL A 36 17.33 -15.78 13.04
CA VAL A 36 16.78 -15.94 11.68
C VAL A 36 15.36 -15.37 11.58
N LEU A 37 14.52 -15.60 12.60
CA LEU A 37 13.17 -15.04 12.65
C LEU A 37 13.18 -13.51 12.74
N THR A 38 14.09 -12.92 13.54
CA THR A 38 14.22 -11.47 13.66
C THR A 38 14.65 -10.83 12.34
N VAL A 39 15.65 -11.39 11.65
CA VAL A 39 16.11 -10.89 10.33
C VAL A 39 14.99 -10.93 9.30
N LYS A 40 14.25 -12.04 9.25
CA LYS A 40 13.09 -12.17 8.35
C LYS A 40 11.97 -11.20 8.73
N GLY A 41 11.71 -11.00 10.03
CA GLY A 41 10.73 -10.05 10.55
C GLY A 41 11.04 -8.61 10.15
N ILE A 42 12.30 -8.18 10.27
CA ILE A 42 12.76 -6.85 9.84
C ILE A 42 12.58 -6.67 8.32
N SER A 43 12.94 -7.67 7.51
CA SER A 43 12.75 -7.63 6.06
C SER A 43 11.27 -7.57 5.67
N LEU A 44 10.39 -8.25 6.42
CA LEU A 44 8.95 -8.22 6.19
C LEU A 44 8.36 -6.85 6.55
N GLN A 45 8.82 -6.25 7.65
CA GLN A 45 8.43 -4.90 8.07
C GLN A 45 8.85 -3.85 7.04
N GLN A 46 10.04 -3.99 6.45
CA GLN A 46 10.48 -3.14 5.34
C GLN A 46 9.58 -3.27 4.11
N LYS A 47 9.13 -4.48 3.77
CA LYS A 47 8.18 -4.69 2.66
C LYS A 47 6.81 -4.10 2.95
N VAL A 48 6.32 -4.21 4.18
CA VAL A 48 5.04 -3.61 4.61
C VAL A 48 5.12 -2.09 4.54
N ASN A 49 6.18 -1.47 5.06
CA ASN A 49 6.37 -0.02 5.02
C ASN A 49 6.52 0.49 3.57
N ALA A 50 7.27 -0.23 2.73
CA ALA A 50 7.40 0.10 1.31
C ALA A 50 6.09 -0.05 0.52
N ASN A 51 5.19 -0.93 0.97
CA ASN A 51 3.87 -1.10 0.36
C ASN A 51 2.89 -0.03 0.84
N ALA A 52 2.97 0.39 2.10
CA ALA A 52 2.18 1.50 2.63
C ALA A 52 2.48 2.83 1.93
N SER A 53 3.76 3.13 1.66
CA SER A 53 4.12 4.32 0.87
C SER A 53 3.62 4.26 -0.57
N ARG A 54 3.56 3.06 -1.18
CA ARG A 54 2.98 2.89 -2.52
C ARG A 54 1.47 3.13 -2.53
N LEU A 55 0.76 2.64 -1.52
CA LEU A 55 -0.68 2.85 -1.39
C LEU A 55 -1.03 4.34 -1.35
N SER A 56 -0.36 5.10 -0.48
CA SER A 56 -0.59 6.55 -0.37
C SER A 56 -0.31 7.31 -1.67
N SER A 57 0.73 6.92 -2.42
CA SER A 57 1.03 7.54 -3.71
C SER A 57 0.02 7.19 -4.80
N LEU A 58 -0.57 5.99 -4.75
CA LEU A 58 -1.57 5.54 -5.72
C LEU A 58 -2.93 6.19 -5.43
N ASP A 59 -3.33 6.30 -4.16
CA ASP A 59 -4.58 6.97 -3.78
C ASP A 59 -4.57 8.46 -4.19
N SER A 60 -3.42 9.14 -4.02
CA SER A 60 -3.28 10.54 -4.48
C SER A 60 -3.43 10.70 -5.99
N GLN A 61 -2.92 9.75 -6.78
CA GLN A 61 -3.05 9.79 -8.24
C GLN A 61 -4.49 9.49 -8.69
N ILE A 62 -5.18 8.59 -7.98
CA ILE A 62 -6.58 8.28 -8.26
C ILE A 62 -7.47 9.49 -8.01
N GLU A 63 -7.25 10.21 -6.91
CA GLU A 63 -8.04 11.39 -6.58
C GLU A 63 -7.80 12.54 -7.58
N GLU A 64 -6.55 12.76 -7.99
CA GLU A 64 -6.20 13.76 -9.00
C GLU A 64 -6.85 13.43 -10.36
N GLU A 65 -6.74 12.18 -10.83
CA GLU A 65 -7.36 11.76 -12.10
C GLU A 65 -8.89 11.84 -12.05
N LYS A 66 -9.50 11.54 -10.91
CA LYS A 66 -10.94 11.68 -10.72
C LYS A 66 -11.36 13.15 -10.80
N GLN A 67 -10.65 14.05 -10.13
CA GLN A 67 -10.92 15.48 -10.18
C GLN A 67 -10.79 16.03 -11.60
N ARG A 68 -9.76 15.59 -12.35
CA ARG A 68 -9.60 15.98 -13.77
C ARG A 68 -10.75 15.47 -14.64
N THR A 69 -11.26 14.28 -14.37
CA THR A 69 -12.41 13.72 -15.10
C THR A 69 -13.68 14.51 -14.84
N ASP A 70 -13.91 14.90 -13.57
CA ASP A 70 -15.07 15.71 -13.18
C ASP A 70 -14.99 17.11 -13.82
N ASP A 71 -13.82 17.76 -13.81
CA ASP A 71 -13.60 19.07 -14.44
C ASP A 71 -13.83 19.02 -15.96
N ILE A 72 -13.33 17.98 -16.65
CA ILE A 72 -13.55 17.78 -18.08
C ILE A 72 -15.04 17.58 -18.38
N THR A 73 -15.75 16.87 -17.51
CA THR A 73 -17.19 16.62 -17.66
C THR A 73 -17.98 17.91 -17.49
N ALA A 74 -17.69 18.69 -16.45
CA ALA A 74 -18.30 19.99 -16.21
C ALA A 74 -18.03 20.97 -17.36
N LEU A 75 -16.80 21.01 -17.88
CA LEU A 75 -16.46 21.85 -19.03
C LEU A 75 -17.22 21.42 -20.29
N LYS A 76 -17.33 20.10 -20.52
CA LYS A 76 -18.09 19.56 -21.67
C LYS A 76 -19.56 19.96 -21.59
N GLU A 77 -20.17 19.86 -20.41
CA GLU A 77 -21.55 20.29 -20.21
C GLU A 77 -21.70 21.80 -20.41
N TYR A 78 -20.79 22.61 -19.87
CA TYR A 78 -20.79 24.06 -20.07
C TYR A 78 -20.69 24.44 -21.55
N MET A 79 -19.82 23.78 -22.31
CA MET A 79 -19.67 24.03 -23.75
C MET A 79 -20.90 23.63 -24.58
N GLN A 80 -21.76 22.75 -24.06
CA GLN A 80 -23.02 22.36 -24.69
C GLN A 80 -24.16 23.31 -24.37
N THR A 81 -23.97 24.27 -23.47
CA THR A 81 -25.00 25.25 -23.14
C THR A 81 -25.21 26.25 -24.28
N ASP A 82 -26.45 26.71 -24.42
CA ASP A 82 -26.82 27.76 -25.37
C ASP A 82 -26.06 29.07 -25.12
N GLU A 83 -25.70 29.35 -23.87
CA GLU A 83 -24.88 30.51 -23.48
C GLU A 83 -23.49 30.46 -24.12
N TYR A 84 -22.82 29.31 -24.06
CA TYR A 84 -21.50 29.14 -24.67
C TYR A 84 -21.56 29.21 -26.19
N ILE A 85 -22.61 28.63 -26.79
CA ILE A 85 -22.86 28.66 -28.23
C ILE A 85 -23.10 30.10 -28.68
N GLU A 86 -23.97 30.84 -27.99
CA GLU A 86 -24.28 32.24 -28.28
C GLU A 86 -23.05 33.13 -28.14
N LYS A 87 -22.30 33.00 -27.05
CA LYS A 87 -21.06 33.76 -26.84
C LYS A 87 -20.04 33.47 -27.94
N THR A 88 -19.86 32.19 -28.29
CA THR A 88 -18.94 31.80 -29.37
C THR A 88 -19.41 32.31 -30.73
N ALA A 89 -20.70 32.27 -31.04
CA ALA A 89 -21.26 32.79 -32.28
C ALA A 89 -21.12 34.32 -32.37
N ARG A 90 -21.34 35.03 -31.25
CA ARG A 90 -21.15 36.48 -31.17
C ARG A 90 -19.69 36.88 -31.34
N GLU A 91 -18.77 36.20 -30.64
CA GLU A 91 -17.33 36.50 -30.68
C GLU A 91 -16.67 36.09 -32.00
N LYS A 92 -16.97 34.88 -32.52
CA LYS A 92 -16.29 34.34 -33.72
C LYS A 92 -16.97 34.71 -35.02
N LEU A 93 -18.31 34.76 -35.05
CA LEU A 93 -19.10 34.97 -36.27
C LEU A 93 -19.73 36.37 -36.32
N GLY A 94 -19.66 37.15 -35.23
CA GLY A 94 -20.31 38.45 -35.15
C GLY A 94 -21.84 38.35 -35.19
N MET A 95 -22.40 37.17 -34.90
CA MET A 95 -23.83 36.93 -34.94
C MET A 95 -24.50 37.59 -33.72
N VAL A 96 -25.66 38.21 -33.96
CA VAL A 96 -26.53 38.78 -32.93
C VAL A 96 -27.91 38.15 -33.05
N LYS A 97 -28.66 38.10 -31.96
CA LYS A 97 -30.03 37.58 -32.00
C LYS A 97 -30.92 38.50 -32.82
N ASP A 98 -32.00 37.95 -33.39
CA ASP A 98 -32.92 38.69 -34.27
C ASP A 98 -33.54 39.95 -33.63
N ASN A 99 -33.54 40.02 -32.29
CA ASN A 99 -34.04 41.15 -31.50
C ASN A 99 -32.94 42.05 -30.89
N GLU A 100 -31.66 41.87 -31.26
CA GLU A 100 -30.53 42.67 -30.76
C GLU A 100 -29.94 43.59 -31.84
N ILE A 101 -29.66 44.85 -31.50
CA ILE A 101 -29.03 45.84 -32.41
C ILE A 101 -27.54 45.96 -32.07
N LEU A 102 -26.67 45.62 -33.02
CA LEU A 102 -25.21 45.72 -32.85
C LEU A 102 -24.74 47.18 -33.05
N PHE A 103 -24.42 47.87 -31.97
CA PHE A 103 -23.77 49.18 -32.02
C PHE A 103 -22.26 49.03 -32.28
N LYS A 104 -21.80 49.52 -33.43
CA LYS A 104 -20.37 49.72 -33.71
C LYS A 104 -20.08 51.20 -33.61
N GLU A 105 -19.14 51.62 -32.76
CA GLU A 105 -18.65 52.99 -32.76
C GLU A 105 -18.13 53.30 -34.17
N SER A 106 -18.71 54.31 -34.82
CA SER A 106 -18.16 54.85 -36.05
C SER A 106 -16.79 55.40 -35.68
N GLN A 107 -15.73 54.69 -36.09
CA GLN A 107 -14.40 55.26 -36.13
C GLN A 107 -14.50 56.49 -37.04
N SER A 108 -14.63 57.66 -36.41
CA SER A 108 -14.54 58.95 -37.09
C SER A 108 -13.19 58.98 -37.79
N LYS A 109 -13.22 59.22 -39.10
CA LYS A 109 -12.03 59.52 -39.90
C LYS A 109 -11.20 60.64 -39.29
#